data_AF-A0A2P8D029-F1
#
_entry.id   AF-A0A2P8D029-F1
#
_cell.length_a   1.000
_cell.length_b   1.000
_cell.length_c   1.000
_cell.angle_alpha   90.00
_cell.angle_beta   90.00
_cell.angle_gamma   90.00
#
_symmetry.space_group_name_H-M   'P 1'
#
loop_
_entity.id
_entity.type
_entity.pdbx_description
1 polymer ?
#
loop_
_entity_poly.entity_id
_entity_poly.type
_entity_poly.pdbx_seq_one_letter_code
_entity_poly.pdbx_strand_id
1 'polypeptide(L)'
;MPPHAAPAAHQGRRAGRSARPPAELLYEPSEGRPTLVPVDDQRPPAIQGTLDDLGTPLSQTTFVIVDLETTGTRADGAGITEIGAVKVRGGEVLGEFGTLVDPGVPIPPFITLLTGITQAMVAPAPRIEAVLPGFLEFAGLDRPGTALVAHNAPFDVGFLKAACAAHDRPWPHTVVIDTVPLARRLVTRDEVPNHKLGTLAGFFRVPDQPTHRALDDARATVGVLHGLLERLGSFGIDTLEELRGFRAAPTATQRRKRGLADDLPNAPGVYVFEDAKGDALYVGKSGDLRKRAKSYFTASETRGRVREMLALAERITPIVCGTGLEAEVRELRLIAERTPPYNRRSRNPDRKTWLKLTAERFPRLSLVRAVRDDGVPYLGPFNSARDAELAREALLHAFPLRQCTHRFTATTEVRACVLAELGRCNAPCEGRETEAEYAAHTEAAGTAFTGDPSPVVRAVTAQIRTLSAALRFEEAAVHRDRLAAFLKAAIRVQRLSALAALPHLVAARRAANGWELCVVRHGRLAGSGLMAPGADPHAYLRALVATAETVGPGHGPTPRARAEEMECVLRWLDTPGTRLVELDGDWTCPTNGAEKHREMADWQREPSGARK
;
A
#
# COMPACT_ATOMS: atom_id res chain seq x y z
N MET A 1 17.01 64.44 31.25
CA MET A 1 16.33 65.60 30.63
C MET A 1 16.30 65.41 29.10
N PRO A 2 15.46 66.15 28.35
CA PRO A 2 15.04 65.87 26.96
C PRO A 2 15.86 66.74 25.96
N PRO A 3 15.45 67.05 24.70
CA PRO A 3 14.25 66.67 23.89
C PRO A 3 14.66 66.19 22.46
N HIS A 4 13.91 66.20 21.33
CA HIS A 4 12.53 66.48 20.85
C HIS A 4 12.41 65.79 19.45
N ALA A 5 11.31 65.68 18.68
CA ALA A 5 9.86 65.92 18.78
C ALA A 5 9.15 65.11 17.66
N ALA A 6 7.83 65.26 17.49
CA ALA A 6 7.10 65.01 16.23
C ALA A 6 6.37 66.30 15.78
N PRO A 7 6.07 66.47 14.48
CA PRO A 7 4.76 67.01 14.11
C PRO A 7 4.11 66.37 12.87
N ALA A 8 2.90 66.84 12.53
CA ALA A 8 1.89 66.15 11.75
C ALA A 8 1.88 66.36 10.21
N ALA A 9 1.39 65.32 9.53
CA ALA A 9 0.42 65.28 8.40
C ALA A 9 0.30 66.41 7.35
N HIS A 10 0.11 66.01 6.07
CA HIS A 10 -1.02 66.51 5.25
C HIS A 10 -1.43 65.60 4.06
N GLN A 11 -2.74 65.65 3.73
CA GLN A 11 -3.51 65.27 2.51
C GLN A 11 -2.90 64.46 1.33
N GLY A 12 -3.71 63.57 0.70
CA GLY A 12 -3.34 62.95 -0.59
C GLY A 12 -4.32 62.00 -1.32
N ARG A 13 -5.56 62.43 -1.65
CA ARG A 13 -6.48 61.88 -2.71
C ARG A 13 -6.78 60.36 -2.81
N ARG A 14 -8.08 60.00 -2.76
CA ARG A 14 -8.61 58.69 -3.22
C ARG A 14 -9.10 58.72 -4.67
N ALA A 15 -8.92 57.62 -5.39
CA ALA A 15 -9.73 57.16 -6.53
C ALA A 15 -9.63 55.61 -6.63
N GLY A 16 -10.59 54.85 -7.16
CA GLY A 16 -11.93 55.23 -7.63
C GLY A 16 -12.47 54.28 -8.71
N ARG A 17 -13.08 53.15 -8.30
CA ARG A 17 -13.90 52.14 -9.05
C ARG A 17 -14.05 50.89 -8.16
N SER A 18 -15.09 50.06 -8.22
CA SER A 18 -16.44 50.20 -8.80
C SER A 18 -17.34 49.14 -8.15
N ALA A 19 -18.40 49.55 -7.44
CA ALA A 19 -19.34 48.60 -6.81
C ALA A 19 -20.59 48.43 -7.69
N ARG A 20 -21.09 47.19 -7.81
CA ARG A 20 -22.46 46.91 -8.28
C ARG A 20 -23.38 46.70 -7.06
N PRO A 21 -24.65 47.12 -7.11
CA PRO A 21 -25.60 46.86 -6.04
C PRO A 21 -26.00 45.37 -6.01
N PRO A 22 -26.41 44.83 -4.84
CA PRO A 22 -27.17 43.59 -4.79
C PRO A 22 -28.58 43.82 -5.36
N ALA A 23 -29.15 42.82 -6.00
CA ALA A 23 -30.55 42.83 -6.41
C ALA A 23 -31.44 42.33 -5.27
N GLU A 24 -32.61 42.93 -5.10
CA GLU A 24 -33.69 42.35 -4.30
C GLU A 24 -34.23 41.10 -4.99
N LEU A 25 -34.37 40.01 -4.24
CA LEU A 25 -35.14 38.83 -4.64
C LEU A 25 -36.04 38.44 -3.48
N LEU A 26 -37.33 38.31 -3.77
CA LEU A 26 -38.38 38.02 -2.81
C LEU A 26 -38.20 36.59 -2.28
N TYR A 27 -38.37 36.42 -0.96
CA TYR A 27 -38.22 35.13 -0.29
C TYR A 27 -39.59 34.54 0.04
N GLU A 28 -40.08 33.64 -0.82
CA GLU A 28 -41.14 32.69 -0.44
C GLU A 28 -40.53 31.43 0.20
N PRO A 29 -41.18 30.84 1.21
CA PRO A 29 -40.61 29.72 1.96
C PRO A 29 -40.79 28.38 1.22
N SER A 30 -39.74 27.90 0.57
CA SER A 30 -39.70 26.54 0.02
C SER A 30 -39.18 25.52 1.05
N GLU A 31 -39.92 24.42 1.22
CA GLU A 31 -39.50 23.30 2.06
C GLU A 31 -38.41 22.48 1.35
N GLY A 32 -37.20 22.47 1.92
CA GLY A 32 -36.09 21.70 1.35
C GLY A 32 -34.76 21.98 2.01
N ARG A 33 -34.40 21.21 3.06
CA ARG A 33 -33.01 21.19 3.53
C ARG A 33 -32.13 20.54 2.46
N PRO A 34 -31.05 21.19 1.98
CA PRO A 34 -30.14 20.55 1.05
C PRO A 34 -29.40 19.41 1.76
N THR A 35 -29.64 18.17 1.32
CA THR A 35 -28.89 17.00 1.79
C THR A 35 -27.42 17.16 1.43
N LEU A 36 -26.55 17.23 2.44
CA LEU A 36 -25.10 17.22 2.23
C LEU A 36 -24.68 15.83 1.76
N VAL A 37 -24.63 15.63 0.43
CA VAL A 37 -24.02 14.44 -0.19
C VAL A 37 -22.56 14.39 0.24
N PRO A 38 -22.11 13.33 0.94
CA PRO A 38 -20.72 13.22 1.33
C PRO A 38 -19.83 13.10 0.09
N VAL A 39 -18.85 14.00 -0.04
CA VAL A 39 -17.80 13.84 -1.05
C VAL A 39 -16.96 12.62 -0.66
N ASP A 40 -16.81 11.68 -1.58
CA ASP A 40 -16.19 10.38 -1.34
C ASP A 40 -14.66 10.49 -1.20
N ASP A 41 -14.18 10.89 -0.03
CA ASP A 41 -12.75 10.92 0.30
C ASP A 41 -12.24 9.52 0.69
N GLN A 42 -12.54 8.51 -0.14
CA GLN A 42 -11.97 7.16 -0.06
C GLN A 42 -10.51 7.13 -0.53
N ARG A 43 -9.68 8.01 0.05
CA ARG A 43 -8.24 7.89 -0.02
C ARG A 43 -7.83 6.74 0.91
N PRO A 44 -7.29 5.61 0.39
CA PRO A 44 -6.79 4.56 1.25
C PRO A 44 -5.70 5.13 2.18
N PRO A 45 -5.53 4.57 3.39
CA PRO A 45 -4.56 5.07 4.36
C PRO A 45 -3.17 5.16 3.70
N ALA A 46 -2.51 6.31 3.86
CA ALA A 46 -1.33 6.66 3.07
C ALA A 46 -0.06 5.92 3.53
N ILE A 47 -0.02 4.62 3.24
CA ILE A 47 1.13 3.74 3.44
C ILE A 47 2.26 4.20 2.51
N GLN A 48 3.44 4.40 3.09
CA GLN A 48 4.69 4.47 2.33
C GLN A 48 5.01 3.04 1.88
N GLY A 49 4.77 2.74 0.61
CA GLY A 49 5.15 1.44 0.03
C GLY A 49 6.67 1.30 0.02
N THR A 50 7.16 0.24 0.67
CA THR A 50 8.53 -0.25 0.61
C THR A 50 8.81 -0.89 -0.74
N LEU A 51 10.08 -0.99 -1.16
CA LEU A 51 10.38 -1.71 -2.41
C LEU A 51 10.41 -3.22 -2.23
N ASP A 52 10.45 -3.67 -0.98
CA ASP A 52 10.57 -5.07 -0.59
C ASP A 52 9.25 -5.86 -0.84
N ASP A 53 8.19 -5.19 -1.34
CA ASP A 53 6.93 -5.75 -1.87
C ASP A 53 6.84 -5.72 -3.42
N LEU A 54 7.83 -5.20 -4.15
CA LEU A 54 7.68 -4.93 -5.58
C LEU A 54 7.86 -6.16 -6.49
N GLY A 55 6.72 -6.74 -6.84
CA GLY A 55 6.53 -7.37 -8.15
C GLY A 55 6.78 -8.87 -8.19
N THR A 56 6.48 -9.46 -9.35
CA THR A 56 6.68 -10.89 -9.59
C THR A 56 8.16 -11.11 -9.93
N PRO A 57 8.93 -11.93 -9.18
CA PRO A 57 10.29 -12.28 -9.57
C PRO A 57 10.32 -12.91 -10.96
N LEU A 58 11.31 -12.60 -11.78
CA LEU A 58 11.41 -13.14 -13.14
C LEU A 58 11.53 -14.67 -13.15
N SER A 59 12.16 -15.26 -12.13
CA SER A 59 12.20 -16.72 -11.91
C SER A 59 10.85 -17.34 -11.55
N GLN A 60 9.94 -16.58 -10.95
CA GLN A 60 8.59 -17.01 -10.59
C GLN A 60 7.52 -16.58 -11.61
N THR A 61 7.90 -15.78 -12.61
CA THR A 61 7.03 -15.31 -13.69
C THR A 61 6.80 -16.42 -14.70
N THR A 62 5.55 -16.62 -15.12
CA THR A 62 5.20 -17.51 -16.23
C THR A 62 5.22 -16.68 -17.52
N PHE A 63 6.19 -16.95 -18.39
CA PHE A 63 6.22 -16.36 -19.73
C PHE A 63 5.48 -17.26 -20.70
N VAL A 64 4.53 -16.71 -21.45
CA VAL A 64 3.90 -17.37 -22.58
C VAL A 64 4.43 -16.71 -23.83
N ILE A 65 5.38 -17.36 -24.49
CA ILE A 65 5.90 -16.91 -25.78
C ILE A 65 4.87 -17.33 -26.82
N VAL A 66 4.48 -16.43 -27.72
CA VAL A 66 3.59 -16.70 -28.86
C VAL A 66 4.20 -16.13 -30.14
N ASP A 67 3.93 -16.82 -31.24
CA ASP A 67 4.21 -16.39 -32.61
C ASP A 67 3.04 -16.86 -33.50
N LEU A 68 2.79 -16.18 -34.62
CA LEU A 68 1.64 -16.43 -35.51
C LEU A 68 2.03 -16.36 -36.99
N GLU A 69 1.73 -17.42 -37.73
CA GLU A 69 1.70 -17.34 -39.19
C GLU A 69 0.31 -16.92 -39.68
N THR A 70 0.26 -16.07 -40.71
CA THR A 70 -0.95 -15.37 -41.15
C THR A 70 -0.98 -15.16 -42.66
N THR A 71 -2.16 -14.92 -43.25
CA THR A 71 -2.31 -14.68 -44.69
C THR A 71 -1.93 -13.27 -45.16
N GLY A 72 -1.49 -12.38 -44.26
CA GLY A 72 -1.17 -10.98 -44.58
C GLY A 72 -0.77 -10.16 -43.37
N THR A 73 -0.27 -8.94 -43.59
CA THR A 73 0.43 -8.14 -42.56
C THR A 73 -0.47 -7.43 -41.54
N ARG A 74 -1.80 -7.57 -41.63
CA ARG A 74 -2.78 -6.90 -40.76
C ARG A 74 -4.06 -7.73 -40.63
N ALA A 75 -4.71 -7.68 -39.47
CA ALA A 75 -5.92 -8.45 -39.18
C ALA A 75 -7.21 -7.94 -39.87
N ASP A 76 -7.19 -6.77 -40.51
CA ASP A 76 -8.31 -6.25 -41.32
C ASP A 76 -8.31 -6.84 -42.74
N GLY A 77 -8.55 -8.15 -42.81
CA GLY A 77 -8.71 -8.90 -44.07
C GLY A 77 -7.80 -10.12 -44.24
N ALA A 78 -6.85 -10.34 -43.32
CA ALA A 78 -6.06 -11.57 -43.24
C ALA A 78 -6.50 -12.46 -42.07
N GLY A 79 -6.33 -13.77 -42.23
CA GLY A 79 -6.58 -14.79 -41.20
C GLY A 79 -5.29 -15.37 -40.63
N ILE A 80 -5.38 -16.00 -39.45
CA ILE A 80 -4.31 -16.79 -38.85
C ILE A 80 -4.27 -18.15 -39.54
N THR A 81 -3.08 -18.65 -39.88
CA THR A 81 -2.84 -19.97 -40.51
C THR A 81 -2.13 -20.95 -39.59
N GLU A 82 -1.36 -20.47 -38.61
CA GLU A 82 -0.76 -21.29 -37.55
C GLU A 82 -0.63 -20.48 -36.26
N ILE A 83 -0.85 -21.14 -35.11
CA ILE A 83 -0.52 -20.60 -33.78
C ILE A 83 0.55 -21.49 -33.18
N GLY A 84 1.65 -20.87 -32.74
CA GLY A 84 2.69 -21.51 -31.94
C GLY A 84 2.90 -20.76 -30.63
N ALA A 85 2.97 -21.49 -29.53
CA ALA A 85 3.24 -20.92 -28.23
C ALA A 85 3.99 -21.87 -27.30
N VAL A 86 4.91 -21.32 -26.52
CA VAL A 86 5.71 -22.04 -25.53
C VAL A 86 5.55 -21.36 -24.18
N LYS A 87 5.19 -22.13 -23.16
CA LYS A 87 5.03 -21.64 -21.78
C LYS A 87 6.28 -21.99 -20.98
N VAL A 88 6.91 -21.00 -20.36
CA VAL A 88 8.19 -21.14 -19.64
C VAL A 88 8.09 -20.51 -18.26
N ARG A 89 8.71 -21.13 -17.25
CA ARG A 89 8.85 -20.57 -15.89
C ARG A 89 10.18 -21.00 -15.29
N GLY A 90 10.94 -20.07 -14.72
CA GLY A 90 12.24 -20.37 -14.09
C GLY A 90 13.35 -20.90 -15.01
N GLY A 91 13.10 -21.03 -16.32
CA GLY A 91 13.98 -21.72 -17.28
C GLY A 91 13.44 -23.07 -17.77
N GLU A 92 12.36 -23.57 -17.18
CA GLU A 92 11.73 -24.84 -17.57
C GLU A 92 10.52 -24.61 -18.49
N VAL A 93 10.41 -25.40 -19.56
CA VAL A 93 9.23 -25.43 -20.43
C VAL A 93 8.10 -26.17 -19.71
N LEU A 94 7.03 -25.46 -19.38
CA LEU A 94 5.83 -25.99 -18.72
C LEU A 94 4.82 -26.60 -19.72
N GLY A 95 5.05 -26.43 -21.02
CA GLY A 95 4.22 -26.98 -22.09
C GLY A 95 4.26 -26.14 -23.36
N GLU A 96 3.82 -26.75 -24.45
CA GLU A 96 3.77 -26.17 -25.79
C GLU A 96 2.33 -26.25 -26.34
N PHE A 97 2.00 -25.34 -27.24
CA PHE A 97 0.75 -25.31 -27.99
C PHE A 97 1.09 -25.01 -29.45
N GLY A 98 0.72 -25.90 -30.36
CA GLY A 98 0.99 -25.74 -31.79
C GLY A 98 -0.18 -26.28 -32.60
N THR A 99 -0.76 -25.47 -33.48
CA THR A 99 -1.82 -25.93 -34.38
C THR A 99 -1.94 -25.07 -35.63
N LEU A 100 -2.22 -25.72 -36.77
CA LEU A 100 -2.69 -25.05 -37.98
C LEU A 100 -4.12 -24.55 -37.77
N VAL A 101 -4.49 -23.50 -38.49
CA VAL A 101 -5.80 -22.85 -38.42
C VAL A 101 -6.33 -22.67 -39.84
N ASP A 102 -7.62 -22.97 -40.10
CA ASP A 102 -8.29 -22.50 -41.32
C ASP A 102 -8.48 -20.98 -41.23
N PRO A 103 -7.79 -20.17 -42.06
CA PRO A 103 -7.93 -18.71 -42.04
C PRO A 103 -9.27 -18.24 -42.64
N GLY A 104 -10.05 -19.13 -43.27
CA GLY A 104 -11.29 -18.79 -43.97
C GLY A 104 -11.10 -17.99 -45.28
N VAL A 105 -9.86 -17.64 -45.63
CA VAL A 105 -9.48 -16.84 -46.80
C VAL A 105 -8.32 -17.49 -47.58
N PRO A 106 -8.14 -17.20 -48.89
CA PRO A 106 -7.02 -17.75 -49.65
C PRO A 106 -5.65 -17.31 -49.10
N ILE A 107 -4.71 -18.25 -48.96
CA ILE A 107 -3.30 -17.95 -48.64
C ILE A 107 -2.61 -17.40 -49.91
N PRO A 108 -2.03 -16.18 -49.88
CA PRO A 108 -1.28 -15.65 -51.02
C PRO A 108 -0.02 -16.47 -51.31
N PRO A 109 0.36 -16.70 -52.59
CA PRO A 109 1.52 -17.54 -52.94
C PRO A 109 2.85 -17.13 -52.29
N PHE A 110 3.04 -15.84 -51.97
CA PHE A 110 4.25 -15.36 -51.29
C PHE A 110 4.31 -15.74 -49.80
N ILE A 111 3.15 -15.92 -49.13
CA ILE A 111 3.08 -16.45 -47.77
C ILE A 111 3.44 -17.94 -47.79
N THR A 112 2.86 -18.71 -48.72
CA THR A 112 3.19 -20.13 -48.93
C THR A 112 4.68 -20.36 -49.17
N LEU A 113 5.35 -19.44 -49.90
CA LEU A 113 6.80 -19.47 -50.13
C LEU A 113 7.65 -19.04 -48.92
N LEU A 114 7.08 -18.31 -47.97
CA LEU A 114 7.76 -17.84 -46.76
C LEU A 114 7.68 -18.88 -45.63
N THR A 115 6.49 -19.45 -45.41
CA THR A 115 6.16 -20.28 -44.24
C THR A 115 6.05 -21.78 -44.56
N GLY A 116 5.99 -22.13 -45.85
CA GLY A 116 5.65 -23.48 -46.31
C GLY A 116 4.19 -23.88 -46.10
N ILE A 117 3.35 -23.06 -45.45
CA ILE A 117 1.95 -23.41 -45.16
C ILE A 117 1.11 -23.25 -46.43
N THR A 118 0.64 -24.39 -46.97
CA THR A 118 -0.20 -24.43 -48.17
C THR A 118 -1.69 -24.39 -47.81
N GLN A 119 -2.52 -23.96 -48.77
CA GLN A 119 -3.99 -23.99 -48.61
C GLN A 119 -4.52 -25.40 -48.27
N ALA A 120 -3.88 -26.45 -48.80
CA ALA A 120 -4.26 -27.83 -48.54
C ALA A 120 -3.94 -28.30 -47.11
N MET A 121 -2.98 -27.68 -46.43
CA MET A 121 -2.65 -27.97 -45.03
C MET A 121 -3.65 -27.34 -44.06
N VAL A 122 -4.17 -26.15 -44.37
CA VAL A 122 -5.14 -25.43 -43.52
C VAL A 122 -6.60 -25.80 -43.81
N ALA A 123 -6.94 -26.27 -45.01
CA ALA A 123 -8.30 -26.66 -45.37
C ALA A 123 -8.96 -27.73 -44.45
N PRO A 124 -8.25 -28.72 -43.89
CA PRO A 124 -8.79 -29.64 -42.89
C PRO A 124 -8.56 -29.18 -41.43
N ALA A 125 -7.94 -28.02 -41.20
CA ALA A 125 -7.61 -27.52 -39.87
C ALA A 125 -8.83 -26.86 -39.18
N PRO A 126 -8.88 -26.85 -37.84
CA PRO A 126 -9.92 -26.12 -37.13
C PRO A 126 -9.83 -24.61 -37.40
N ARG A 127 -10.97 -23.92 -37.42
CA ARG A 127 -11.01 -22.46 -37.50
C ARG A 127 -10.67 -21.79 -36.17
N ILE A 128 -10.35 -20.51 -36.24
CA ILE A 128 -9.90 -19.72 -35.09
C ILE A 128 -10.94 -19.69 -33.95
N GLU A 129 -12.25 -19.73 -34.23
CA GLU A 129 -13.30 -19.82 -33.20
C GLU A 129 -13.22 -21.08 -32.33
N ALA A 130 -12.69 -22.20 -32.87
CA ALA A 130 -12.50 -23.45 -32.15
C ALA A 130 -11.13 -23.53 -31.45
N VAL A 131 -10.10 -22.90 -32.01
CA VAL A 131 -8.72 -22.89 -31.48
C VAL A 131 -8.54 -21.88 -30.34
N LEU A 132 -9.12 -20.69 -30.49
CA LEU A 132 -8.92 -19.55 -29.58
C LEU A 132 -9.26 -19.85 -28.10
N PRO A 133 -10.33 -20.59 -27.75
CA PRO A 133 -10.60 -20.94 -26.36
C PRO A 133 -9.48 -21.79 -25.73
N GLY A 134 -9.00 -22.80 -26.46
CA GLY A 134 -7.91 -23.67 -26.00
C GLY A 134 -6.57 -22.93 -25.89
N PHE A 135 -6.29 -22.02 -26.81
CA PHE A 135 -5.11 -21.14 -26.70
C PHE A 135 -5.19 -20.21 -25.47
N LEU A 136 -6.34 -19.58 -25.21
CA LEU A 136 -6.51 -18.68 -24.07
C LEU A 136 -6.43 -19.43 -22.73
N GLU A 137 -7.01 -20.63 -22.63
CA GLU A 137 -6.89 -21.50 -21.46
C GLU A 137 -5.45 -21.99 -21.26
N PHE A 138 -4.78 -22.42 -22.33
CA PHE A 138 -3.36 -22.76 -22.30
C PHE A 138 -2.53 -21.58 -21.80
N ALA A 139 -2.75 -20.38 -22.32
CA ALA A 139 -1.94 -19.22 -22.00
C ALA A 139 -2.19 -18.68 -20.57
N GLY A 140 -3.42 -18.76 -20.04
CA GLY A 140 -3.71 -18.33 -18.66
C GLY A 140 -3.33 -16.87 -18.38
N LEU A 141 -3.62 -16.01 -19.35
CA LEU A 141 -3.18 -14.60 -19.43
C LEU A 141 -3.87 -13.66 -18.42
N ASP A 142 -4.91 -14.17 -17.75
CA ASP A 142 -5.65 -13.61 -16.63
C ASP A 142 -4.96 -13.82 -15.28
N ARG A 143 -4.06 -14.80 -15.18
CA ARG A 143 -3.45 -15.22 -13.90
C ARG A 143 -2.36 -14.24 -13.45
N PRO A 144 -2.32 -13.88 -12.14
CA PRO A 144 -1.22 -13.08 -11.59
C PRO A 144 0.15 -13.71 -11.85
N GLY A 145 1.11 -12.90 -12.28
CA GLY A 145 2.46 -13.37 -12.60
C GLY A 145 2.63 -14.02 -13.97
N THR A 146 1.61 -14.03 -14.83
CA THR A 146 1.75 -14.38 -16.27
C THR A 146 2.12 -13.16 -17.11
N ALA A 147 2.95 -13.35 -18.13
CA ALA A 147 3.21 -12.36 -19.18
C ALA A 147 3.26 -13.01 -20.57
N LEU A 148 2.53 -12.42 -21.53
CA LEU A 148 2.62 -12.76 -22.95
C LEU A 148 3.89 -12.13 -23.55
N VAL A 149 4.60 -12.87 -24.38
CA VAL A 149 5.85 -12.44 -25.03
C VAL A 149 5.77 -12.76 -26.52
N ALA A 150 6.20 -11.83 -27.38
CA ALA A 150 6.38 -12.10 -28.80
C ALA A 150 7.49 -11.21 -29.38
N HIS A 151 7.97 -11.54 -30.58
CA HIS A 151 9.01 -10.79 -31.27
C HIS A 151 8.39 -9.85 -32.30
N ASN A 152 8.34 -8.54 -32.02
CA ASN A 152 7.43 -7.57 -32.67
C ASN A 152 5.96 -7.78 -32.27
N ALA A 153 5.74 -8.00 -30.97
CA ALA A 153 4.44 -8.31 -30.33
C ALA A 153 3.20 -7.46 -30.71
N PRO A 154 3.30 -6.19 -31.16
CA PRO A 154 2.14 -5.48 -31.71
C PRO A 154 1.46 -6.17 -32.90
N PHE A 155 2.16 -7.06 -33.60
CA PHE A 155 1.62 -7.89 -34.69
C PHE A 155 0.69 -8.99 -34.14
N ASP A 156 1.24 -9.90 -33.35
CA ASP A 156 0.57 -11.11 -32.85
C ASP A 156 -0.61 -10.76 -31.94
N VAL A 157 -0.38 -9.80 -31.04
CA VAL A 157 -1.42 -9.27 -30.16
C VAL A 157 -2.48 -8.47 -30.93
N GLY A 158 -2.16 -7.97 -32.13
CA GLY A 158 -3.14 -7.38 -33.04
C GLY A 158 -4.11 -8.45 -33.57
N PHE A 159 -3.58 -9.53 -34.12
CA PHE A 159 -4.36 -10.66 -34.63
C PHE A 159 -5.18 -11.37 -33.54
N LEU A 160 -4.57 -11.68 -32.39
CA LEU A 160 -5.27 -12.34 -31.28
C LEU A 160 -6.39 -11.46 -30.69
N LYS A 161 -6.22 -10.12 -30.65
CA LYS A 161 -7.29 -9.19 -30.26
C LYS A 161 -8.42 -9.13 -31.28
N ALA A 162 -8.10 -9.14 -32.57
CA ALA A 162 -9.11 -9.18 -33.62
C ALA A 162 -9.93 -10.48 -33.55
N ALA A 163 -9.27 -11.63 -33.35
CA ALA A 163 -9.93 -12.92 -33.15
C ALA A 163 -10.83 -12.95 -31.89
N CYS A 164 -10.38 -12.36 -30.76
CA CYS A 164 -11.22 -12.23 -29.57
C CYS A 164 -12.46 -11.35 -29.85
N ALA A 165 -12.27 -10.19 -30.48
CA ALA A 165 -13.35 -9.27 -30.79
C ALA A 165 -14.36 -9.82 -31.81
N ALA A 166 -13.91 -10.62 -32.79
CA ALA A 166 -14.76 -11.28 -33.79
C ALA A 166 -15.63 -12.42 -33.23
N HIS A 167 -15.39 -12.84 -31.98
CA HIS A 167 -16.09 -13.95 -31.32
C HIS A 167 -16.61 -13.57 -29.92
N ASP A 168 -16.93 -12.28 -29.72
CA ASP A 168 -17.51 -11.70 -28.49
C ASP A 168 -16.73 -12.02 -27.20
N ARG A 169 -15.41 -12.23 -27.29
CA ARG A 169 -14.53 -12.53 -26.15
C ARG A 169 -13.74 -11.29 -25.74
N PRO A 170 -13.75 -10.90 -24.44
CA PRO A 170 -12.91 -9.82 -23.96
C PRO A 170 -11.43 -10.20 -24.03
N TRP A 171 -10.59 -9.32 -24.57
CA TRP A 171 -9.14 -9.49 -24.47
C TRP A 171 -8.70 -9.36 -23.00
N PRO A 172 -7.95 -10.33 -22.42
CA PRO A 172 -7.57 -10.28 -21.02
C PRO A 172 -6.67 -9.07 -20.70
N HIS A 173 -6.76 -8.57 -19.46
CA HIS A 173 -5.88 -7.52 -18.92
C HIS A 173 -4.46 -8.03 -18.64
N THR A 174 -3.81 -8.51 -19.70
CA THR A 174 -2.51 -9.18 -19.65
C THR A 174 -1.35 -8.25 -19.95
N VAL A 175 -0.15 -8.72 -19.62
CA VAL A 175 1.12 -8.02 -19.77
C VAL A 175 1.80 -8.49 -21.04
N VAL A 176 2.06 -7.58 -21.98
CA VAL A 176 2.72 -7.88 -23.26
C VAL A 176 4.16 -7.39 -23.24
N ILE A 177 5.12 -8.31 -23.31
CA ILE A 177 6.54 -8.05 -23.54
C ILE A 177 6.83 -8.19 -25.04
N ASP A 178 7.62 -7.27 -25.58
CA ASP A 178 8.11 -7.32 -26.95
C ASP A 178 9.63 -7.44 -26.89
N THR A 179 10.19 -8.49 -27.51
CA THR A 179 11.64 -8.72 -27.47
C THR A 179 12.41 -7.76 -28.37
N VAL A 180 11.79 -7.13 -29.38
CA VAL A 180 12.48 -6.20 -30.31
C VAL A 180 12.96 -4.92 -29.62
N PRO A 181 12.14 -4.18 -28.84
CA PRO A 181 12.60 -3.03 -28.04
C PRO A 181 13.63 -3.38 -26.95
N LEU A 182 13.59 -4.61 -26.42
CA LEU A 182 14.58 -5.10 -25.47
C LEU A 182 15.92 -5.36 -26.18
N ALA A 183 15.90 -6.11 -27.28
CA ALA A 183 17.09 -6.42 -28.08
C ALA A 183 17.77 -5.16 -28.62
N ARG A 184 17.02 -4.19 -29.15
CA ARG A 184 17.54 -2.88 -29.62
C ARG A 184 18.26 -2.05 -28.55
N ARG A 185 18.17 -2.44 -27.28
CA ARG A 185 18.72 -1.73 -26.12
C ARG A 185 19.77 -2.54 -25.36
N LEU A 186 19.71 -3.87 -25.46
CA LEU A 186 20.59 -4.81 -24.78
C LEU A 186 21.66 -5.39 -25.72
N VAL A 187 21.48 -5.26 -27.03
CA VAL A 187 22.42 -5.71 -28.07
C VAL A 187 22.66 -4.55 -29.05
N THR A 188 23.89 -4.10 -29.21
CA THR A 188 24.22 -2.93 -30.06
C THR A 188 24.20 -3.27 -31.55
N ARG A 189 24.30 -2.25 -32.42
CA ARG A 189 24.46 -2.45 -33.86
C ARG A 189 25.86 -2.95 -34.26
N ASP A 190 26.82 -2.84 -33.35
CA ASP A 190 28.19 -3.34 -33.53
C ASP A 190 28.27 -4.84 -33.17
N GLU A 191 27.32 -5.32 -32.35
CA GLU A 191 27.15 -6.74 -32.02
C GLU A 191 26.29 -7.50 -33.04
N VAL A 192 25.21 -6.88 -33.55
CA VAL A 192 24.33 -7.49 -34.56
C VAL A 192 23.95 -6.52 -35.68
N PRO A 193 23.96 -6.94 -36.97
CA PRO A 193 23.61 -6.06 -38.08
C PRO A 193 22.14 -5.62 -38.07
N ASN A 194 21.27 -6.39 -37.41
CA ASN A 194 19.85 -6.09 -37.23
C ASN A 194 19.27 -6.90 -36.06
N HIS A 195 18.07 -6.54 -35.60
CA HIS A 195 17.39 -7.18 -34.46
C HIS A 195 16.22 -8.09 -34.86
N LYS A 196 16.27 -8.76 -36.02
CA LYS A 196 15.32 -9.83 -36.38
C LYS A 196 15.60 -11.10 -35.57
N LEU A 197 14.56 -11.92 -35.36
CA LEU A 197 14.61 -13.16 -34.60
C LEU A 197 15.81 -14.04 -34.95
N GLY A 198 15.98 -14.44 -36.21
CA GLY A 198 17.10 -15.31 -36.63
C GLY A 198 18.50 -14.71 -36.42
N THR A 199 18.64 -13.38 -36.52
CA THR A 199 19.93 -12.72 -36.22
C THR A 199 20.23 -12.74 -34.71
N LEU A 200 19.20 -12.62 -33.87
CA LEU A 200 19.34 -12.74 -32.42
C LEU A 200 19.51 -14.20 -31.96
N ALA A 201 18.81 -15.15 -32.59
CA ALA A 201 18.93 -16.58 -32.31
C ALA A 201 20.35 -17.09 -32.61
N GLY A 202 20.94 -16.68 -33.74
CA GLY A 202 22.34 -16.95 -34.04
C GLY A 202 23.31 -16.26 -33.07
N PHE A 203 23.05 -15.00 -32.69
CA PHE A 203 23.90 -14.25 -31.76
C PHE A 203 23.92 -14.86 -30.35
N PHE A 204 22.76 -15.21 -29.79
CA PHE A 204 22.63 -15.88 -28.50
C PHE A 204 22.88 -17.40 -28.55
N ARG A 205 23.21 -17.95 -29.74
CA ARG A 205 23.48 -19.39 -29.97
C ARG A 205 22.33 -20.30 -29.51
N VAL A 206 21.10 -19.87 -29.78
CA VAL A 206 19.89 -20.63 -29.46
C VAL A 206 19.88 -21.95 -30.25
N PRO A 207 19.55 -23.11 -29.65
CA PRO A 207 19.49 -24.38 -30.36
C PRO A 207 18.45 -24.35 -31.48
N ASP A 208 17.24 -23.90 -31.15
CA ASP A 208 16.14 -23.69 -32.08
C ASP A 208 16.39 -22.42 -32.92
N GLN A 209 16.55 -22.62 -34.22
CA GLN A 209 16.62 -21.52 -35.20
C GLN A 209 15.23 -21.33 -35.83
N PRO A 210 14.79 -20.09 -36.07
CA PRO A 210 13.48 -19.84 -36.66
C PRO A 210 13.39 -20.40 -38.09
N THR A 211 12.23 -20.95 -38.42
CA THR A 211 11.95 -21.66 -39.68
C THR A 211 10.77 -21.08 -40.45
N HIS A 212 10.14 -19.99 -39.95
CA HIS A 212 8.84 -19.50 -40.39
C HIS A 212 7.74 -20.54 -40.18
N ARG A 213 7.76 -21.12 -38.97
CA ARG A 213 6.75 -22.02 -38.42
C ARG A 213 6.53 -21.62 -36.98
N ALA A 214 5.29 -21.31 -36.62
CA ALA A 214 5.01 -20.52 -35.43
C ALA A 214 5.52 -21.17 -34.13
N LEU A 215 5.53 -22.50 -34.02
CA LEU A 215 6.06 -23.17 -32.83
C LEU A 215 7.60 -23.14 -32.74
N ASP A 216 8.30 -23.21 -33.87
CA ASP A 216 9.78 -23.17 -33.92
C ASP A 216 10.28 -21.72 -33.71
N ASP A 217 9.62 -20.74 -34.32
CA ASP A 217 9.90 -19.32 -34.09
C ASP A 217 9.54 -18.89 -32.65
N ALA A 218 8.52 -19.50 -32.02
CA ALA A 218 8.26 -19.35 -30.59
C ALA A 218 9.38 -19.97 -29.71
N ARG A 219 9.91 -21.16 -30.04
CA ARG A 219 11.08 -21.76 -29.35
C ARG A 219 12.34 -20.90 -29.51
N ALA A 220 12.62 -20.43 -30.71
CA ALA A 220 13.71 -19.49 -30.97
C ALA A 220 13.56 -18.20 -30.13
N THR A 221 12.32 -17.71 -30.00
CA THR A 221 11.99 -16.55 -29.17
C THR A 221 12.14 -16.80 -27.66
N VAL A 222 11.92 -18.04 -27.17
CA VAL A 222 12.29 -18.44 -25.79
C VAL A 222 13.79 -18.27 -25.57
N GLY A 223 14.64 -18.82 -26.44
CA GLY A 223 16.10 -18.71 -26.30
C GLY A 223 16.60 -17.26 -26.38
N VAL A 224 16.04 -16.47 -27.31
CA VAL A 224 16.35 -15.03 -27.40
C VAL A 224 15.87 -14.26 -26.16
N LEU A 225 14.70 -14.59 -25.60
CA LEU A 225 14.25 -14.02 -24.33
C LEU A 225 15.23 -14.34 -23.20
N HIS A 226 15.72 -15.58 -23.08
CA HIS A 226 16.69 -15.96 -22.06
C HIS A 226 18.00 -15.17 -22.17
N GLY A 227 18.59 -15.05 -23.36
CA GLY A 227 19.80 -14.24 -23.56
C GLY A 227 19.62 -12.75 -23.28
N LEU A 228 18.41 -12.20 -23.51
CA LEU A 228 18.07 -10.83 -23.13
C LEU A 228 17.88 -10.68 -21.62
N LEU A 229 17.27 -11.66 -20.94
CA LEU A 229 17.10 -11.67 -19.48
C LEU A 229 18.44 -11.82 -18.74
N GLU A 230 19.36 -12.63 -19.26
CA GLU A 230 20.74 -12.74 -18.74
C GLU A 230 21.44 -11.37 -18.79
N ARG A 231 21.38 -10.68 -19.94
CA ARG A 231 21.92 -9.31 -20.07
C ARG A 231 21.24 -8.32 -19.12
N LEU A 232 19.94 -8.46 -18.86
CA LEU A 232 19.19 -7.62 -17.91
C LEU A 232 19.62 -7.79 -16.45
N GLY A 233 20.13 -8.98 -16.08
CA GLY A 233 20.71 -9.23 -14.74
C GLY A 233 21.85 -8.27 -14.41
N SER A 234 22.67 -7.90 -15.40
CA SER A 234 23.76 -6.90 -15.23
C SER A 234 23.25 -5.48 -14.89
N PHE A 235 21.99 -5.17 -15.18
CA PHE A 235 21.33 -3.91 -14.80
C PHE A 235 20.58 -3.99 -13.47
N GLY A 236 20.62 -5.14 -12.78
CA GLY A 236 19.95 -5.36 -11.49
C GLY A 236 18.43 -5.48 -11.59
N ILE A 237 17.90 -5.87 -12.76
CA ILE A 237 16.46 -6.05 -13.01
C ILE A 237 16.12 -7.52 -12.75
N ASP A 238 15.37 -7.79 -11.69
CA ASP A 238 14.99 -9.14 -11.27
C ASP A 238 13.47 -9.37 -11.14
N THR A 239 12.65 -8.37 -11.48
CA THR A 239 11.18 -8.46 -11.42
C THR A 239 10.48 -8.08 -12.73
N LEU A 240 9.29 -8.65 -12.96
CA LEU A 240 8.46 -8.44 -14.14
C LEU A 240 8.01 -6.97 -14.27
N GLU A 241 7.71 -6.31 -13.16
CA GLU A 241 7.35 -4.90 -13.08
C GLU A 241 8.50 -3.98 -13.54
N GLU A 242 9.75 -4.29 -13.17
CA GLU A 242 10.94 -3.57 -13.65
C GLU A 242 11.20 -3.82 -15.14
N LEU A 243 11.03 -5.07 -15.60
CA LEU A 243 11.16 -5.44 -17.01
C LEU A 243 10.18 -4.67 -17.91
N ARG A 244 8.90 -4.54 -17.49
CA ARG A 244 7.92 -3.67 -18.17
C ARG A 244 8.43 -2.23 -18.26
N GLY A 245 8.99 -1.71 -17.16
CA GLY A 245 9.48 -0.33 -17.05
C GLY A 245 10.77 -0.03 -17.82
N PHE A 246 11.60 -1.03 -18.12
CA PHE A 246 12.86 -0.86 -18.86
C PHE A 246 12.66 -0.30 -20.30
N ARG A 247 11.45 -0.44 -20.85
CA ARG A 247 11.08 -0.07 -22.23
C ARG A 247 11.17 1.44 -22.53
N ALA A 248 11.09 2.32 -21.52
CA ALA A 248 11.19 3.77 -21.73
C ALA A 248 12.66 4.26 -21.78
N ALA A 249 12.90 5.49 -22.24
CA ALA A 249 14.19 6.16 -22.08
C ALA A 249 14.22 6.96 -20.76
N PRO A 250 15.26 6.86 -19.90
CA PRO A 250 15.39 7.73 -18.74
C PRO A 250 15.51 9.18 -19.20
N THR A 251 14.83 10.10 -18.51
CA THR A 251 14.85 11.54 -18.85
C THR A 251 16.27 12.11 -18.80
N ALA A 252 16.53 13.21 -19.51
CA ALA A 252 17.85 13.86 -19.49
C ALA A 252 18.32 14.19 -18.06
N THR A 253 17.39 14.62 -17.20
CA THR A 253 17.60 14.84 -15.76
C THR A 253 18.02 13.56 -15.03
N GLN A 254 17.29 12.44 -15.19
CA GLN A 254 17.66 11.15 -14.60
C GLN A 254 19.01 10.63 -15.11
N ARG A 255 19.38 10.91 -16.37
CA ARG A 255 20.71 10.55 -16.90
C ARG A 255 21.82 11.38 -16.24
N ARG A 256 21.66 12.71 -16.14
CA ARG A 256 22.65 13.60 -15.49
C ARG A 256 22.80 13.33 -13.99
N LYS A 257 21.71 13.06 -13.27
CA LYS A 257 21.70 12.86 -11.82
C LYS A 257 21.91 11.40 -11.37
N ARG A 258 22.16 10.46 -12.29
CA ARG A 258 22.44 9.05 -11.97
C ARG A 258 23.61 8.87 -10.99
N GLY A 259 24.64 9.71 -11.11
CA GLY A 259 25.83 9.68 -10.25
C GLY A 259 25.53 9.82 -8.75
N LEU A 260 24.40 10.42 -8.38
CA LEU A 260 23.98 10.57 -6.98
C LEU A 260 23.75 9.23 -6.25
N ALA A 261 23.68 8.11 -6.99
CA ALA A 261 23.53 6.76 -6.45
C ALA A 261 24.80 5.89 -6.56
N ASP A 262 25.92 6.43 -7.04
CA ASP A 262 27.15 5.66 -7.30
C ASP A 262 28.10 5.52 -6.10
N ASP A 263 27.90 6.29 -5.02
CA ASP A 263 28.67 6.19 -3.76
C ASP A 263 27.92 5.47 -2.63
N LEU A 264 26.65 5.09 -2.82
CA LEU A 264 25.83 4.47 -1.77
C LEU A 264 26.28 3.04 -1.44
N PRO A 265 26.19 2.57 -0.18
CA PRO A 265 26.61 1.22 0.20
C PRO A 265 25.62 0.15 -0.29
N ASN A 266 26.13 -1.04 -0.63
CA ASN A 266 25.33 -2.25 -0.83
C ASN A 266 24.96 -2.85 0.55
N ALA A 267 24.09 -2.15 1.28
CA ALA A 267 23.74 -2.49 2.66
C ALA A 267 22.29 -2.10 2.96
N PRO A 268 21.63 -2.73 3.96
CA PRO A 268 20.31 -2.33 4.42
C PRO A 268 20.34 -0.99 5.16
N GLY A 269 19.24 -0.23 5.09
CA GLY A 269 19.08 1.00 5.85
C GLY A 269 18.05 1.96 5.30
N VAL A 270 18.28 3.26 5.52
CA VAL A 270 17.46 4.38 5.05
C VAL A 270 18.26 5.27 4.09
N TYR A 271 17.64 5.77 3.03
CA TYR A 271 18.17 6.82 2.16
C TYR A 271 17.32 8.08 2.25
N VAL A 272 17.98 9.23 2.25
CA VAL A 272 17.34 10.55 2.20
C VAL A 272 17.77 11.26 0.92
N PHE A 273 16.81 11.56 0.03
CA PHE A 273 17.03 12.51 -1.06
C PHE A 273 16.95 13.93 -0.49
N GLU A 274 17.96 14.75 -0.75
CA GLU A 274 18.09 16.12 -0.23
C GLU A 274 18.30 17.11 -1.38
N ASP A 275 17.82 18.34 -1.22
CA ASP A 275 18.01 19.44 -2.17
C ASP A 275 19.39 20.11 -2.03
N ALA A 276 19.62 21.19 -2.79
CA ALA A 276 20.86 21.98 -2.74
C ALA A 276 21.17 22.64 -1.38
N LYS A 277 20.21 22.71 -0.45
CA LYS A 277 20.36 23.26 0.91
C LYS A 277 20.53 22.19 1.98
N GLY A 278 20.26 20.92 1.63
CA GLY A 278 20.16 19.81 2.58
C GLY A 278 18.74 19.58 3.11
N ASP A 279 17.72 20.26 2.59
CA ASP A 279 16.32 20.01 2.97
C ASP A 279 15.89 18.63 2.43
N ALA A 280 15.31 17.79 3.29
CA ALA A 280 14.92 16.43 2.91
C ALA A 280 13.68 16.45 1.99
N LEU A 281 13.87 16.03 0.74
CA LEU A 281 12.82 15.92 -0.26
C LEU A 281 12.02 14.63 -0.08
N TYR A 282 12.71 13.52 0.17
CA TYR A 282 12.13 12.19 0.37
C TYR A 282 13.00 11.31 1.27
N VAL A 283 12.36 10.49 2.10
CA VAL A 283 12.99 9.44 2.93
C VAL A 283 12.40 8.08 2.57
N GLY A 284 13.22 7.04 2.47
CA GLY A 284 12.75 5.67 2.29
C GLY A 284 13.73 4.61 2.82
N LYS A 285 13.24 3.40 3.15
CA LYS A 285 14.10 2.24 3.48
C LYS A 285 14.30 1.25 2.32
N SER A 286 15.30 0.37 2.43
CA SER A 286 15.44 -0.88 1.65
C SER A 286 16.50 -1.82 2.25
N GLY A 287 16.49 -3.08 1.82
CA GLY A 287 17.57 -4.06 2.07
C GLY A 287 18.89 -3.78 1.34
N ASP A 288 18.89 -3.01 0.23
CA ASP A 288 20.09 -2.55 -0.47
C ASP A 288 19.94 -1.09 -0.90
N LEU A 289 20.66 -0.19 -0.23
CA LEU A 289 20.61 1.25 -0.50
C LEU A 289 21.10 1.64 -1.91
N ARG A 290 22.13 0.98 -2.46
CA ARG A 290 22.66 1.28 -3.81
C ARG A 290 21.70 0.81 -4.89
N LYS A 291 21.29 -0.46 -4.88
CA LYS A 291 20.33 -1.01 -5.86
C LYS A 291 19.05 -0.17 -5.85
N ARG A 292 18.55 0.14 -4.65
CA ARG A 292 17.34 0.94 -4.46
C ARG A 292 17.45 2.36 -5.00
N ALA A 293 18.56 3.06 -4.73
CA ALA A 293 18.75 4.43 -5.21
C ALA A 293 18.90 4.46 -6.73
N LYS A 294 19.64 3.50 -7.33
CA LYS A 294 19.78 3.40 -8.78
C LYS A 294 18.44 3.15 -9.49
N SER A 295 17.51 2.42 -8.86
CA SER A 295 16.16 2.15 -9.39
C SER A 295 15.28 3.39 -9.60
N TYR A 296 15.68 4.58 -9.13
CA TYR A 296 15.03 5.85 -9.44
C TYR A 296 15.52 6.51 -10.74
N PHE A 297 16.76 6.23 -11.15
CA PHE A 297 17.42 6.80 -12.32
C PHE A 297 17.34 5.89 -13.56
N THR A 298 16.54 4.83 -13.47
CA THR A 298 16.15 3.94 -14.56
C THR A 298 14.96 4.51 -15.34
N ALA A 299 14.56 3.79 -16.38
CA ALA A 299 13.36 4.05 -17.15
C ALA A 299 12.06 3.60 -16.45
N SER A 300 12.16 2.69 -15.47
CA SER A 300 11.00 2.12 -14.76
C SER A 300 10.31 3.10 -13.82
N GLU A 301 10.91 4.25 -13.50
CA GLU A 301 10.29 5.29 -12.67
C GLU A 301 9.26 6.14 -13.46
N THR A 302 8.05 5.59 -13.58
CA THR A 302 6.92 6.20 -14.28
C THR A 302 6.18 7.27 -13.47
N ARG A 303 6.44 7.42 -12.16
CA ARG A 303 5.68 8.32 -11.27
C ARG A 303 6.13 9.78 -11.42
N GLY A 304 5.24 10.64 -11.93
CA GLY A 304 5.53 12.06 -12.18
C GLY A 304 6.07 12.82 -10.96
N ARG A 305 5.41 12.66 -9.80
CA ARG A 305 5.83 13.24 -8.50
C ARG A 305 7.24 12.78 -8.05
N VAL A 306 7.71 11.62 -8.50
CA VAL A 306 9.07 11.16 -8.20
C VAL A 306 10.09 11.75 -9.19
N ARG A 307 9.75 11.87 -10.47
CA ARG A 307 10.61 12.59 -11.44
C ARG A 307 10.79 14.07 -11.08
N GLU A 308 9.75 14.69 -10.53
CA GLU A 308 9.78 16.04 -9.95
C GLU A 308 10.81 16.14 -8.80
N MET A 309 10.71 15.24 -7.81
CA MET A 309 11.69 15.12 -6.72
C MET A 309 13.13 14.90 -7.22
N LEU A 310 13.32 14.01 -8.22
CA LEU A 310 14.64 13.74 -8.83
C LEU A 310 15.20 14.95 -9.60
N ALA A 311 14.37 15.89 -10.02
CA ALA A 311 14.84 17.14 -10.62
C ALA A 311 15.40 18.09 -9.56
N LEU A 312 14.81 18.13 -8.35
CA LEU A 312 15.24 18.98 -7.23
C LEU A 312 16.37 18.38 -6.39
N ALA A 313 16.49 17.05 -6.30
CA ALA A 313 17.48 16.40 -5.45
C ALA A 313 18.92 16.60 -5.96
N GLU A 314 19.81 17.10 -5.12
CA GLU A 314 21.26 17.25 -5.41
C GLU A 314 22.13 16.29 -4.59
N ARG A 315 21.58 15.62 -3.57
CA ARG A 315 22.29 14.59 -2.78
C ARG A 315 21.37 13.42 -2.42
N ILE A 316 21.97 12.25 -2.22
CA ILE A 316 21.35 11.13 -1.50
C ILE A 316 22.24 10.79 -0.31
N THR A 317 21.72 10.94 0.90
CA THR A 317 22.43 10.61 2.15
C THR A 317 21.98 9.21 2.62
N PRO A 318 22.87 8.20 2.62
CA PRO A 318 22.58 6.89 3.18
C PRO A 318 22.77 6.86 4.71
N ILE A 319 21.95 6.08 5.40
CA ILE A 319 22.08 5.74 6.81
C ILE A 319 21.92 4.23 6.92
N VAL A 320 23.04 3.52 7.02
CA VAL A 320 23.07 2.06 7.17
C VAL A 320 22.42 1.67 8.51
N CYS A 321 21.70 0.54 8.52
CA CYS A 321 21.07 -0.03 9.71
C CYS A 321 21.47 -1.50 9.83
N GLY A 322 21.66 -2.00 11.05
CA GLY A 322 22.05 -3.39 11.31
C GLY A 322 20.91 -4.40 11.16
N THR A 323 19.64 -3.94 11.21
CA THR A 323 18.45 -4.81 11.13
C THR A 323 17.36 -4.20 10.25
N GLY A 324 16.44 -5.04 9.74
CA GLY A 324 15.30 -4.57 8.95
C GLY A 324 14.28 -3.75 9.76
N LEU A 325 14.18 -4.04 11.07
CA LEU A 325 13.36 -3.30 12.03
C LEU A 325 13.92 -1.89 12.27
N GLU A 326 15.23 -1.76 12.47
CA GLU A 326 15.89 -0.47 12.66
C GLU A 326 15.70 0.45 11.45
N ALA A 327 15.82 -0.09 10.22
CA ALA A 327 15.57 0.67 9.00
C ALA A 327 14.12 1.19 8.91
N GLU A 328 13.13 0.41 9.34
CA GLU A 328 11.72 0.82 9.30
C GLU A 328 11.39 1.87 10.38
N VAL A 329 11.91 1.69 11.60
CA VAL A 329 11.76 2.67 12.69
C VAL A 329 12.51 3.97 12.38
N ARG A 330 13.74 3.89 11.84
CA ARG A 330 14.52 5.09 11.45
C ARG A 330 13.88 5.83 10.28
N GLU A 331 13.29 5.12 9.30
CA GLU A 331 12.47 5.73 8.24
C GLU A 331 11.27 6.50 8.84
N LEU A 332 10.52 5.89 9.76
CA LEU A 332 9.39 6.53 10.45
C LEU A 332 9.82 7.77 11.25
N ARG A 333 10.91 7.69 12.01
CA ARG A 333 11.45 8.82 12.79
C ARG A 333 11.87 9.97 11.86
N LEU A 334 12.66 9.70 10.83
CA LEU A 334 13.16 10.73 9.89
C LEU A 334 12.06 11.40 9.05
N ILE A 335 11.05 10.64 8.60
CA ILE A 335 9.89 11.22 7.91
C ILE A 335 9.16 12.21 8.82
N ALA A 336 9.00 11.87 10.10
CA ALA A 336 8.23 12.67 11.03
C ALA A 336 9.03 13.80 11.70
N GLU A 337 10.35 13.73 11.69
CA GLU A 337 11.27 14.80 12.06
C GLU A 337 11.37 15.85 10.93
N ARG A 338 11.69 15.41 9.71
CA ARG A 338 12.00 16.32 8.59
C ARG A 338 10.80 16.69 7.70
N THR A 339 9.65 16.03 7.88
CA THR A 339 8.39 16.26 7.12
C THR A 339 8.58 16.39 5.59
N PRO A 340 9.29 15.45 4.94
CA PRO A 340 9.70 15.54 3.54
C PRO A 340 8.50 15.63 2.58
N PRO A 341 8.47 16.59 1.63
CA PRO A 341 7.28 16.89 0.83
C PRO A 341 6.87 15.78 -0.15
N TYR A 342 7.77 14.88 -0.56
CA TYR A 342 7.47 13.83 -1.55
C TYR A 342 7.05 12.48 -0.94
N ASN A 343 7.14 12.31 0.39
CA ASN A 343 6.61 11.14 1.08
C ASN A 343 5.07 11.10 1.07
N ARG A 344 4.50 9.89 1.15
CA ARG A 344 3.03 9.70 1.20
C ARG A 344 2.46 9.69 2.61
N ARG A 345 3.21 9.17 3.60
CA ARG A 345 2.84 9.24 5.03
C ARG A 345 2.54 10.69 5.42
N SER A 346 1.58 10.87 6.34
CA SER A 346 1.02 12.19 6.69
C SER A 346 2.10 13.25 6.97
N ARG A 347 1.99 14.42 6.33
CA ARG A 347 2.76 15.63 6.65
C ARG A 347 2.48 16.20 8.05
N ASN A 348 1.52 15.62 8.76
CA ASN A 348 1.24 15.88 10.17
C ASN A 348 1.06 14.52 10.86
N PRO A 349 2.14 13.77 11.14
CA PRO A 349 2.02 12.41 11.69
C PRO A 349 1.39 12.42 13.08
N ASP A 350 1.69 13.45 13.88
CA ASP A 350 1.22 13.60 15.26
C ASP A 350 -0.25 14.05 15.38
N ARG A 351 -0.86 14.56 14.30
CA ARG A 351 -2.26 15.03 14.31
C ARG A 351 -3.27 13.90 14.08
N LYS A 352 -3.03 12.75 14.71
CA LYS A 352 -3.97 11.62 14.74
C LYS A 352 -5.26 12.02 15.47
N THR A 353 -6.38 11.40 15.09
CA THR A 353 -7.61 11.51 15.87
C THR A 353 -7.60 10.45 16.97
N TRP A 354 -8.01 10.84 18.18
CA TRP A 354 -8.21 9.96 19.32
C TRP A 354 -9.61 10.21 19.89
N LEU A 355 -10.22 9.18 20.47
CA LEU A 355 -11.45 9.31 21.26
C LEU A 355 -11.08 9.15 22.74
N LYS A 356 -11.61 10.01 23.61
CA LYS A 356 -11.44 9.86 25.06
C LYS A 356 -12.72 10.12 25.84
N LEU A 357 -12.75 9.67 27.09
CA LEU A 357 -13.70 10.20 28.09
C LEU A 357 -13.14 11.49 28.71
N THR A 358 -13.98 12.46 29.05
CA THR A 358 -13.56 13.74 29.64
C THR A 358 -13.54 13.70 31.17
N ALA A 359 -12.50 14.27 31.78
CA ALA A 359 -12.43 14.50 33.22
C ALA A 359 -13.29 15.71 33.62
N GLU A 360 -14.62 15.53 33.67
CA GLU A 360 -15.60 16.51 34.17
C GLU A 360 -16.75 15.78 34.89
N ARG A 361 -17.50 16.48 35.74
CA ARG A 361 -18.53 15.93 36.66
C ARG A 361 -19.38 14.77 36.08
N PHE A 362 -19.84 14.94 34.85
CA PHE A 362 -20.43 13.88 34.05
C PHE A 362 -19.56 13.69 32.80
N PRO A 363 -18.64 12.70 32.75
CA PRO A 363 -17.77 12.49 31.59
C PRO A 363 -18.53 12.31 30.27
N ARG A 364 -17.95 12.74 29.14
CA ARG A 364 -18.49 12.49 27.80
C ARG A 364 -17.41 12.01 26.85
N LEU A 365 -17.84 11.35 25.78
CA LEU A 365 -16.97 10.97 24.68
C LEU A 365 -16.56 12.21 23.86
N SER A 366 -15.26 12.40 23.64
CA SER A 366 -14.70 13.57 22.97
C SER A 366 -13.59 13.19 22.01
N LEU A 367 -13.67 13.69 20.77
CA LEU A 367 -12.63 13.56 19.76
C LEU A 367 -11.54 14.63 19.95
N VAL A 368 -10.29 14.19 20.10
CA VAL A 368 -9.13 15.05 20.33
C VAL A 368 -7.98 14.70 19.38
N ARG A 369 -6.98 15.59 19.25
CA ARG A 369 -5.80 15.38 18.39
C ARG A 369 -4.48 15.15 19.13
N ALA A 370 -4.54 14.93 20.44
CA ALA A 370 -3.37 14.62 21.27
C ALA A 370 -3.81 13.85 22.53
N VAL A 371 -2.96 12.91 22.96
CA VAL A 371 -3.00 12.32 24.30
C VAL A 371 -2.41 13.32 25.30
N ARG A 372 -2.95 13.36 26.51
CA ARG A 372 -2.47 14.22 27.62
C ARG A 372 -2.28 13.38 28.88
N ASP A 373 -1.55 13.93 29.83
CA ASP A 373 -1.48 13.42 31.19
C ASP A 373 -2.70 13.91 32.01
N ASP A 374 -3.88 13.41 31.67
CA ASP A 374 -5.13 13.75 32.38
C ASP A 374 -5.91 12.51 32.88
N GLY A 375 -5.20 11.40 33.08
CA GLY A 375 -5.67 10.21 33.82
C GLY A 375 -6.81 9.40 33.18
N VAL A 376 -7.41 9.88 32.09
CA VAL A 376 -8.56 9.25 31.42
C VAL A 376 -8.15 8.23 30.36
N PRO A 377 -8.99 7.22 30.08
CA PRO A 377 -8.74 6.27 29.00
C PRO A 377 -8.89 6.93 27.63
N TYR A 378 -7.97 6.57 26.73
CA TYR A 378 -7.92 6.97 25.33
C TYR A 378 -8.14 5.74 24.44
N LEU A 379 -8.79 5.93 23.29
CA LEU A 379 -9.01 4.93 22.25
C LEU A 379 -8.44 5.44 20.92
N GLY A 380 -7.71 4.58 20.20
CA GLY A 380 -7.05 4.90 18.94
C GLY A 380 -5.55 4.55 18.94
N PRO A 381 -4.72 5.25 18.13
CA PRO A 381 -5.12 6.35 17.25
C PRO A 381 -5.98 5.87 16.08
N PHE A 382 -6.86 6.74 15.59
CA PHE A 382 -7.66 6.51 14.39
C PHE A 382 -6.96 7.06 13.14
N ASN A 383 -7.16 6.39 12.01
CA ASN A 383 -6.55 6.79 10.73
C ASN A 383 -7.36 7.91 10.03
N SER A 384 -8.69 7.93 10.20
CA SER A 384 -9.55 9.04 9.80
C SER A 384 -10.40 9.55 10.98
N ALA A 385 -11.03 10.73 10.82
CA ALA A 385 -12.06 11.18 11.75
C ALA A 385 -13.36 10.36 11.66
N ARG A 386 -13.66 9.79 10.47
CA ARG A 386 -14.82 8.91 10.24
C ARG A 386 -14.74 7.64 11.09
N ASP A 387 -13.57 7.00 11.17
CA ASP A 387 -13.38 5.78 11.97
C ASP A 387 -13.60 6.06 13.47
N ALA A 388 -13.09 7.21 13.94
CA ALA A 388 -13.23 7.64 15.32
C ALA A 388 -14.70 7.94 15.69
N GLU A 389 -15.45 8.48 14.74
CA GLU A 389 -16.88 8.77 14.88
C GLU A 389 -17.73 7.49 14.82
N LEU A 390 -17.41 6.54 13.93
CA LEU A 390 -18.02 5.21 13.90
C LEU A 390 -17.81 4.46 15.23
N ALA A 391 -16.62 4.58 15.84
CA ALA A 391 -16.34 4.04 17.15
C ALA A 391 -17.08 4.77 18.29
N ARG A 392 -17.18 6.12 18.24
CA ARG A 392 -17.99 6.94 19.16
C ARG A 392 -19.44 6.46 19.18
N GLU A 393 -20.01 6.23 18.00
CA GLU A 393 -21.39 5.78 17.82
C GLU A 393 -21.62 4.33 18.29
N ALA A 394 -20.62 3.43 18.16
CA ALA A 394 -20.71 2.08 18.73
C ALA A 394 -20.83 2.13 20.27
N LEU A 395 -20.03 2.98 20.92
CA LEU A 395 -20.05 3.18 22.37
C LEU A 395 -21.37 3.81 22.86
N LEU A 396 -21.90 4.80 22.14
CA LEU A 396 -23.17 5.46 22.48
C LEU A 396 -24.42 4.63 22.18
N HIS A 397 -24.27 3.54 21.42
CA HIS A 397 -25.30 2.51 21.31
C HIS A 397 -25.26 1.50 22.47
N ALA A 398 -24.13 1.41 23.19
CA ALA A 398 -23.91 0.46 24.29
C ALA A 398 -24.04 1.07 25.70
N PHE A 399 -23.79 2.37 25.84
CA PHE A 399 -23.79 3.09 27.13
C PHE A 399 -24.58 4.40 27.01
N PRO A 400 -25.42 4.78 28.00
CA PRO A 400 -26.30 5.96 27.95
C PRO A 400 -25.54 7.27 28.26
N LEU A 401 -24.37 7.47 27.64
CA LEU A 401 -23.52 8.63 27.90
C LEU A 401 -24.06 9.90 27.23
N ARG A 402 -23.97 11.03 27.94
CA ARG A 402 -24.41 12.31 27.42
C ARG A 402 -23.56 12.74 26.20
N GLN A 403 -24.23 13.31 25.22
CA GLN A 403 -23.60 13.91 24.03
C GLN A 403 -23.58 15.45 24.08
N CYS A 404 -24.32 16.05 25.01
CA CYS A 404 -24.40 17.51 25.16
C CYS A 404 -23.09 18.08 25.71
N THR A 405 -22.72 19.29 25.26
CA THR A 405 -21.44 19.93 25.56
C THR A 405 -21.45 20.85 26.79
N HIS A 406 -22.61 21.01 27.44
CA HIS A 406 -22.76 21.81 28.67
C HIS A 406 -21.75 21.40 29.75
N ARG A 407 -21.28 22.38 30.53
CA ARG A 407 -20.39 22.16 31.67
C ARG A 407 -21.24 22.15 32.94
N PHE A 408 -21.33 21.00 33.60
CA PHE A 408 -22.12 20.84 34.82
C PHE A 408 -21.30 21.15 36.08
N THR A 409 -21.84 22.04 36.92
CA THR A 409 -21.42 22.29 38.31
C THR A 409 -22.37 21.57 39.28
N ALA A 410 -22.24 21.84 40.58
CA ALA A 410 -23.24 21.43 41.58
C ALA A 410 -24.62 22.08 41.38
N THR A 411 -24.69 23.25 40.73
CA THR A 411 -25.87 24.14 40.62
C THR A 411 -26.30 24.37 39.17
N THR A 412 -25.90 23.50 38.24
CA THR A 412 -26.24 23.65 36.81
C THR A 412 -27.52 22.90 36.47
N GLU A 413 -28.63 23.62 36.35
CA GLU A 413 -29.90 23.08 35.85
C GLU A 413 -29.98 23.22 34.32
N VAL A 414 -30.12 22.10 33.60
CA VAL A 414 -30.36 22.11 32.14
C VAL A 414 -31.41 21.06 31.80
N ARG A 415 -32.52 21.50 31.20
CA ARG A 415 -33.62 20.60 30.79
C ARG A 415 -33.12 19.47 29.88
N ALA A 416 -33.76 18.31 30.01
CA ALA A 416 -33.49 17.15 29.19
C ALA A 416 -33.69 17.47 27.71
N CYS A 417 -32.85 16.89 26.87
CA CYS A 417 -32.95 17.01 25.42
C CYS A 417 -33.55 15.74 24.81
N VAL A 418 -33.91 15.81 23.52
CA VAL A 418 -34.51 14.70 22.75
C VAL A 418 -33.73 13.39 22.85
N LEU A 419 -32.40 13.43 23.05
CA LEU A 419 -31.61 12.19 23.26
C LEU A 419 -31.98 11.45 24.56
N ALA A 420 -32.46 12.14 25.59
CA ALA A 420 -32.96 11.50 26.80
C ALA A 420 -34.38 10.97 26.64
N GLU A 421 -35.24 11.68 25.92
CA GLU A 421 -36.58 11.20 25.51
C GLU A 421 -36.49 9.92 24.67
N LEU A 422 -35.43 9.81 23.85
CA LEU A 422 -35.08 8.62 23.05
C LEU A 422 -34.26 7.56 23.82
N GLY A 423 -34.07 7.69 25.14
CA GLY A 423 -33.36 6.70 25.97
C GLY A 423 -31.87 6.54 25.66
N ARG A 424 -31.22 7.54 25.02
CA ARG A 424 -29.77 7.55 24.70
C ARG A 424 -28.92 8.26 25.75
N CYS A 425 -29.54 8.80 26.80
CA CYS A 425 -28.92 9.51 27.91
C CYS A 425 -29.89 9.54 29.08
N ASN A 426 -29.46 9.23 30.30
CA ASN A 426 -30.37 9.15 31.47
C ASN A 426 -30.74 10.53 32.07
N ALA A 427 -30.42 11.63 31.37
CA ALA A 427 -30.63 13.02 31.79
C ALA A 427 -30.07 13.41 33.19
N PRO A 428 -28.76 13.18 33.46
CA PRO A 428 -28.09 13.73 34.65
C PRO A 428 -28.11 15.27 34.71
N CYS A 429 -28.42 15.93 33.58
CA CYS A 429 -28.60 17.38 33.47
C CYS A 429 -29.83 17.94 34.21
N GLU A 430 -30.83 17.10 34.48
CA GLU A 430 -32.00 17.39 35.32
C GLU A 430 -31.92 16.68 36.69
N GLY A 431 -30.79 16.03 37.00
CA GLY A 431 -30.65 15.23 38.22
C GLY A 431 -31.51 13.95 38.26
N ARG A 432 -31.97 13.45 37.10
CA ARG A 432 -32.69 12.15 37.01
C ARG A 432 -31.80 10.93 37.30
N GLU A 433 -30.50 11.16 37.40
CA GLU A 433 -29.44 10.17 37.62
C GLU A 433 -28.33 10.85 38.44
N THR A 434 -27.76 10.14 39.41
CA THR A 434 -26.70 10.66 40.26
C THR A 434 -25.32 10.57 39.61
N GLU A 435 -24.38 11.31 40.17
CA GLU A 435 -22.97 11.30 39.74
C GLU A 435 -22.31 9.92 39.88
N ALA A 436 -22.73 9.11 40.87
CA ALA A 436 -22.23 7.75 41.07
C ALA A 436 -22.80 6.74 40.05
N GLU A 437 -24.10 6.84 39.73
CA GLU A 437 -24.74 5.99 38.71
C GLU A 437 -24.16 6.27 37.31
N TYR A 438 -24.04 7.55 36.95
CA TYR A 438 -23.40 7.93 35.69
C TYR A 438 -21.91 7.58 35.65
N ALA A 439 -21.19 7.66 36.78
CA ALA A 439 -19.79 7.23 36.87
C ALA A 439 -19.64 5.75 36.49
N ALA A 440 -20.50 4.86 36.97
CA ALA A 440 -20.46 3.44 36.62
C ALA A 440 -20.65 3.20 35.09
N HIS A 441 -21.51 3.98 34.43
CA HIS A 441 -21.62 3.94 32.96
C HIS A 441 -20.34 4.40 32.25
N THR A 442 -19.65 5.41 32.80
CA THR A 442 -18.38 5.90 32.21
C THR A 442 -17.19 4.97 32.49
N GLU A 443 -17.16 4.31 33.65
CA GLU A 443 -16.15 3.30 34.01
C GLU A 443 -16.29 2.05 33.12
N ALA A 444 -17.52 1.58 32.88
CA ALA A 444 -17.79 0.50 31.94
C ALA A 444 -17.40 0.86 30.50
N ALA A 445 -17.64 2.11 30.08
CA ALA A 445 -17.21 2.61 28.77
C ALA A 445 -15.69 2.74 28.65
N GLY A 446 -15.00 3.17 29.72
CA GLY A 446 -13.54 3.23 29.78
C GLY A 446 -12.90 1.84 29.77
N THR A 447 -13.48 0.90 30.51
CA THR A 447 -13.12 -0.52 30.51
C THR A 447 -13.25 -1.13 29.12
N ALA A 448 -14.25 -0.73 28.33
CA ALA A 448 -14.40 -1.20 26.96
C ALA A 448 -13.27 -0.72 26.01
N PHE A 449 -12.48 0.30 26.37
CA PHE A 449 -11.32 0.73 25.58
C PHE A 449 -10.13 -0.20 25.83
N THR A 450 -9.78 -0.42 27.10
CA THR A 450 -8.52 -1.03 27.54
C THR A 450 -8.64 -2.46 28.08
N GLY A 451 -9.86 -2.93 28.34
CA GLY A 451 -10.22 -4.23 28.90
C GLY A 451 -11.29 -4.94 28.07
N ASP A 452 -12.41 -5.33 28.71
CA ASP A 452 -13.50 -6.11 28.09
C ASP A 452 -14.44 -5.25 27.23
N PRO A 453 -14.49 -5.44 25.90
CA PRO A 453 -15.42 -4.76 25.01
C PRO A 453 -16.78 -5.48 24.89
N SER A 454 -16.98 -6.61 25.58
CA SER A 454 -18.19 -7.43 25.44
C SER A 454 -19.51 -6.68 25.62
N PRO A 455 -19.65 -5.64 26.47
CA PRO A 455 -20.86 -4.82 26.51
C PRO A 455 -21.20 -4.18 25.15
N VAL A 456 -20.19 -3.62 24.47
CA VAL A 456 -20.33 -2.98 23.14
C VAL A 456 -20.61 -4.02 22.07
N VAL A 457 -19.86 -5.14 22.09
CA VAL A 457 -20.08 -6.25 21.16
C VAL A 457 -21.51 -6.79 21.27
N ARG A 458 -22.01 -7.04 22.49
CA ARG A 458 -23.39 -7.52 22.72
C ARG A 458 -24.43 -6.51 22.22
N ALA A 459 -24.34 -5.24 22.63
CA ALA A 459 -25.33 -4.22 22.30
C ALA A 459 -25.43 -3.97 20.79
N VAL A 460 -24.29 -3.85 20.09
CA VAL A 460 -24.29 -3.59 18.64
C VAL A 460 -24.65 -4.85 17.85
N THR A 461 -24.18 -6.04 18.26
CA THR A 461 -24.56 -7.31 17.58
C THR A 461 -26.05 -7.63 17.73
N ALA A 462 -26.67 -7.30 18.86
CA ALA A 462 -28.11 -7.41 19.03
C ALA A 462 -28.86 -6.54 18.01
N GLN A 463 -28.45 -5.28 17.85
CA GLN A 463 -29.06 -4.37 16.86
C GLN A 463 -28.86 -4.84 15.42
N ILE A 464 -27.68 -5.37 15.07
CA ILE A 464 -27.42 -5.98 13.76
C ILE A 464 -28.42 -7.13 13.51
N ARG A 465 -28.59 -8.03 14.49
CA ARG A 465 -29.55 -9.16 14.38
C ARG A 465 -30.99 -8.68 14.21
N THR A 466 -31.45 -7.70 14.99
CA THR A 466 -32.80 -7.13 14.87
C THR A 466 -33.04 -6.50 13.50
N LEU A 467 -32.08 -5.73 12.98
CA LEU A 467 -32.17 -5.12 11.64
C LEU A 467 -32.13 -6.17 10.53
N SER A 468 -31.27 -7.19 10.63
CA SER A 468 -31.21 -8.30 9.67
C SER A 468 -32.48 -9.16 9.65
N ALA A 469 -33.09 -9.41 10.81
CA ALA A 469 -34.38 -10.11 10.90
C ALA A 469 -35.52 -9.30 10.27
N ALA A 470 -35.44 -7.96 10.30
CA ALA A 470 -36.34 -7.04 9.60
C ALA A 470 -35.93 -6.76 8.13
N LEU A 471 -34.95 -7.50 7.57
CA LEU A 471 -34.40 -7.33 6.22
C LEU A 471 -33.77 -5.95 5.93
N ARG A 472 -33.46 -5.16 6.96
CA ARG A 472 -32.87 -3.80 6.88
C ARG A 472 -31.34 -3.88 6.80
N PHE A 473 -30.84 -4.52 5.73
CA PHE A 473 -29.44 -4.90 5.59
C PHE A 473 -28.45 -3.71 5.54
N GLU A 474 -28.83 -2.58 4.94
CA GLU A 474 -27.98 -1.38 4.86
C GLU A 474 -27.71 -0.79 6.26
N GLU A 475 -28.75 -0.67 7.08
CA GLU A 475 -28.62 -0.18 8.46
C GLU A 475 -27.87 -1.20 9.35
N ALA A 476 -28.08 -2.51 9.11
CA ALA A 476 -27.29 -3.55 9.76
C ALA A 476 -25.79 -3.41 9.40
N ALA A 477 -25.46 -3.06 8.15
CA ALA A 477 -24.09 -2.78 7.73
C ALA A 477 -23.51 -1.50 8.39
N VAL A 478 -24.31 -0.45 8.62
CA VAL A 478 -23.86 0.72 9.40
C VAL A 478 -23.50 0.32 10.84
N HIS A 479 -24.30 -0.54 11.49
CA HIS A 479 -23.98 -1.05 12.83
C HIS A 479 -22.78 -2.02 12.83
N ARG A 480 -22.62 -2.85 11.80
CA ARG A 480 -21.43 -3.68 11.56
C ARG A 480 -20.16 -2.83 11.49
N ASP A 481 -20.18 -1.75 10.71
CA ASP A 481 -19.03 -0.87 10.47
C ASP A 481 -18.68 -0.03 11.71
N ARG A 482 -19.69 0.42 12.48
CA ARG A 482 -19.52 1.00 13.83
C ARG A 482 -18.75 0.04 14.75
N LEU A 483 -19.20 -1.21 14.86
CA LEU A 483 -18.55 -2.22 15.72
C LEU A 483 -17.14 -2.55 15.24
N ALA A 484 -16.92 -2.71 13.93
CA ALA A 484 -15.60 -2.97 13.36
C ALA A 484 -14.61 -1.81 13.62
N ALA A 485 -15.04 -0.56 13.46
CA ALA A 485 -14.20 0.61 13.74
C ALA A 485 -13.80 0.71 15.22
N PHE A 486 -14.73 0.44 16.13
CA PHE A 486 -14.46 0.36 17.57
C PHE A 486 -13.48 -0.78 17.90
N LEU A 487 -13.75 -2.01 17.43
CA LEU A 487 -12.90 -3.17 17.73
C LEU A 487 -11.47 -3.03 17.19
N LYS A 488 -11.30 -2.50 15.96
CA LYS A 488 -9.97 -2.17 15.41
C LYS A 488 -9.19 -1.25 16.34
N ALA A 489 -9.83 -0.22 16.90
CA ALA A 489 -9.18 0.73 17.78
C ALA A 489 -8.94 0.18 19.20
N ALA A 490 -9.83 -0.67 19.73
CA ALA A 490 -9.67 -1.33 21.01
C ALA A 490 -8.51 -2.35 20.97
N ILE A 491 -8.47 -3.20 19.92
CA ILE A 491 -7.33 -4.08 19.61
C ILE A 491 -6.02 -3.27 19.57
N ARG A 492 -6.01 -2.18 18.81
CA ARG A 492 -4.83 -1.31 18.66
C ARG A 492 -4.37 -0.76 20.01
N VAL A 493 -5.27 -0.15 20.79
CA VAL A 493 -4.89 0.53 22.02
C VAL A 493 -4.50 -0.44 23.15
N GLN A 494 -5.13 -1.62 23.22
CA GLN A 494 -4.75 -2.66 24.18
C GLN A 494 -3.34 -3.18 23.91
N ARG A 495 -3.04 -3.54 22.65
CA ARG A 495 -1.72 -4.03 22.26
C ARG A 495 -0.61 -2.97 22.37
N LEU A 496 -0.91 -1.71 22.05
CA LEU A 496 0.01 -0.59 22.27
C LEU A 496 0.29 -0.36 23.75
N SER A 497 -0.75 -0.35 24.60
CA SER A 497 -0.61 -0.16 26.06
C SER A 497 0.22 -1.27 26.70
N ALA A 498 0.02 -2.53 26.29
CA ALA A 498 0.80 -3.67 26.76
C ALA A 498 2.31 -3.53 26.50
N LEU A 499 2.70 -2.98 25.33
CA LEU A 499 4.11 -2.73 25.02
C LEU A 499 4.64 -1.44 25.66
N ALA A 500 3.78 -0.44 25.87
CA ALA A 500 4.10 0.82 26.55
C ALA A 500 4.41 0.64 28.05
N ALA A 501 3.75 -0.31 28.69
CA ALA A 501 3.91 -0.61 30.11
C ALA A 501 5.32 -1.15 30.46
N LEU A 502 5.94 -1.92 29.55
CA LEU A 502 7.24 -2.56 29.77
C LEU A 502 8.37 -1.53 29.90
N PRO A 503 9.10 -1.47 31.04
CA PRO A 503 10.30 -0.66 31.15
C PRO A 503 11.41 -1.13 30.22
N HIS A 504 11.54 -2.46 30.06
CA HIS A 504 12.59 -3.08 29.25
C HIS A 504 12.15 -4.47 28.74
N LEU A 505 12.43 -4.73 27.47
CA LEU A 505 12.29 -6.03 26.82
C LEU A 505 13.46 -6.19 25.85
N VAL A 506 14.05 -7.38 25.81
CA VAL A 506 14.94 -7.82 24.73
C VAL A 506 14.38 -9.06 24.08
N ALA A 507 14.33 -9.03 22.74
CA ALA A 507 13.93 -10.18 21.94
C ALA A 507 14.93 -10.42 20.80
N ALA A 508 15.07 -11.68 20.40
CA ALA A 508 15.99 -12.14 19.37
C ALA A 508 15.30 -13.04 18.35
N ARG A 509 15.63 -12.88 17.07
CA ARG A 509 15.06 -13.64 15.95
C ARG A 509 16.19 -14.14 15.04
N ARG A 510 16.12 -15.40 14.60
CA ARG A 510 17.14 -15.96 13.70
C ARG A 510 17.06 -15.30 12.32
N ALA A 511 18.19 -14.84 11.81
CA ALA A 511 18.35 -14.29 10.47
C ALA A 511 19.20 -15.23 9.59
N ALA A 512 19.45 -14.85 8.34
CA ALA A 512 20.36 -15.59 7.46
C ALA A 512 21.80 -15.63 8.03
N ASN A 513 22.31 -14.48 8.46
CA ASN A 513 23.70 -14.28 8.89
C ASN A 513 23.81 -14.07 10.41
N GLY A 514 23.08 -14.83 11.21
CA GLY A 514 23.13 -14.77 12.69
C GLY A 514 21.77 -14.53 13.35
N TRP A 515 21.73 -13.63 14.33
CA TRP A 515 20.52 -13.25 15.07
C TRP A 515 20.29 -11.75 15.00
N GLU A 516 19.10 -11.31 14.58
CA GLU A 516 18.63 -9.95 14.86
C GLU A 516 18.19 -9.88 16.33
N LEU A 517 18.63 -8.85 17.05
CA LEU A 517 18.16 -8.51 18.40
C LEU A 517 17.54 -7.12 18.39
N CYS A 518 16.50 -6.92 19.21
CA CYS A 518 15.94 -5.61 19.50
C CYS A 518 15.82 -5.38 21.01
N VAL A 519 16.07 -4.13 21.44
CA VAL A 519 15.86 -3.65 22.80
C VAL A 519 14.71 -2.66 22.75
N VAL A 520 13.65 -2.94 23.51
CA VAL A 520 12.42 -2.14 23.57
C VAL A 520 12.29 -1.57 24.98
N ARG A 521 11.96 -0.28 25.10
CA ARG A 521 11.72 0.39 26.38
C ARG A 521 10.53 1.33 26.26
N HIS A 522 9.48 1.13 27.06
CA HIS A 522 8.20 1.86 27.00
C HIS A 522 7.62 2.00 25.58
N GLY A 523 7.55 0.88 24.86
CA GLY A 523 7.09 0.80 23.47
C GLY A 523 8.07 1.27 22.40
N ARG A 524 9.11 2.03 22.76
CA ARG A 524 10.10 2.59 21.84
C ARG A 524 11.19 1.58 21.51
N LEU A 525 11.61 1.52 20.25
CA LEU A 525 12.84 0.80 19.88
C LEU A 525 14.04 1.58 20.43
N ALA A 526 14.62 1.10 21.51
CA ALA A 526 15.77 1.73 22.18
C ALA A 526 17.10 1.30 21.56
N GLY A 527 17.19 0.08 21.02
CA GLY A 527 18.39 -0.43 20.38
C GLY A 527 18.10 -1.63 19.49
N SER A 528 19.05 -1.96 18.60
CA SER A 528 18.95 -3.08 17.68
C SER A 528 20.34 -3.51 17.21
N GLY A 529 20.54 -4.80 16.96
CA GLY A 529 21.82 -5.32 16.48
C GLY A 529 21.67 -6.62 15.69
N LEU A 530 22.68 -6.93 14.89
CA LEU A 530 22.86 -8.24 14.25
C LEU A 530 24.06 -8.94 14.90
N MET A 531 23.80 -9.97 15.69
CA MET A 531 24.82 -10.79 16.33
C MET A 531 25.28 -11.88 15.37
N ALA A 532 26.56 -11.88 15.04
CA ALA A 532 27.18 -12.84 14.12
C ALA A 532 27.15 -14.28 14.68
N PRO A 533 27.13 -15.32 13.82
CA PRO A 533 27.29 -16.71 14.26
C PRO A 533 28.60 -16.91 15.04
N GLY A 534 28.54 -17.59 16.18
CA GLY A 534 29.71 -17.91 17.01
C GLY A 534 30.17 -16.80 17.97
N ALA A 535 29.56 -15.62 17.96
CA ALA A 535 29.78 -14.62 19.01
C ALA A 535 29.19 -15.07 20.36
N ASP A 536 29.78 -14.68 21.50
CA ASP A 536 29.18 -14.89 22.83
C ASP A 536 27.89 -14.06 22.95
N PRO A 537 26.72 -14.70 23.15
CA PRO A 537 25.47 -13.99 23.34
C PRO A 537 25.48 -13.03 24.53
N HIS A 538 26.18 -13.35 25.62
CA HIS A 538 26.13 -12.54 26.84
C HIS A 538 26.96 -11.27 26.71
N ALA A 539 28.16 -11.33 26.12
CA ALA A 539 28.96 -10.16 25.81
C ALA A 539 28.27 -9.24 24.79
N TYR A 540 27.68 -9.80 23.72
CA TYR A 540 26.96 -9.01 22.73
C TYR A 540 25.71 -8.35 23.33
N LEU A 541 24.92 -9.10 24.10
CA LEU A 541 23.71 -8.61 24.76
C LEU A 541 24.01 -7.47 25.74
N ARG A 542 25.00 -7.64 26.62
CA ARG A 542 25.41 -6.57 27.56
C ARG A 542 25.84 -5.30 26.82
N ALA A 543 26.61 -5.43 25.74
CA ALA A 543 27.03 -4.28 24.93
C ALA A 543 25.85 -3.58 24.23
N LEU A 544 24.91 -4.35 23.68
CA LEU A 544 23.70 -3.83 23.05
C LEU A 544 22.78 -3.10 24.06
N VAL A 545 22.56 -3.67 25.25
CA VAL A 545 21.70 -3.09 26.28
C VAL A 545 22.32 -1.84 26.92
N ALA A 546 23.65 -1.80 27.04
CA ALA A 546 24.41 -0.64 27.51
C ALA A 546 24.50 0.50 26.48
N THR A 547 24.37 0.21 25.17
CA THR A 547 24.34 1.23 24.11
C THR A 547 22.93 1.65 23.68
N ALA A 548 21.90 0.91 24.08
CA ALA A 548 20.51 1.21 23.80
C ALA A 548 20.03 2.50 24.50
N GLU A 549 19.22 3.30 23.79
CA GLU A 549 18.65 4.57 24.21
C GLU A 549 18.01 4.48 25.62
N THR A 550 18.34 5.42 26.51
CA THR A 550 17.68 5.50 27.83
C THR A 550 16.31 6.13 27.66
N VAL A 551 15.26 5.38 28.01
CA VAL A 551 13.86 5.78 27.82
C VAL A 551 13.14 5.66 29.15
N GLY A 552 12.66 6.77 29.71
CA GLY A 552 11.85 6.77 30.93
C GLY A 552 10.35 6.56 30.68
N PRO A 553 9.54 6.25 31.70
CA PRO A 553 8.10 6.05 31.58
C PRO A 553 7.38 7.32 31.10
N GLY A 554 6.14 7.20 30.61
CA GLY A 554 5.31 8.32 30.19
C GLY A 554 3.83 7.94 30.10
N HIS A 555 2.96 8.91 29.78
CA HIS A 555 1.51 8.77 29.90
C HIS A 555 0.83 8.19 28.65
N GLY A 556 -0.24 7.40 28.87
CA GLY A 556 -1.12 6.90 27.83
C GLY A 556 -0.51 5.80 26.93
N PRO A 557 -1.23 5.37 25.87
CA PRO A 557 -0.92 4.17 25.10
C PRO A 557 0.29 4.32 24.15
N THR A 558 0.81 5.52 23.95
CA THR A 558 1.95 5.80 23.06
C THR A 558 2.90 6.80 23.73
N PRO A 559 3.60 6.43 24.82
CA PRO A 559 4.23 7.40 25.72
C PRO A 559 5.58 7.92 25.23
N ARG A 560 6.34 7.11 24.49
CA ARG A 560 7.73 7.39 24.09
C ARG A 560 8.05 7.10 22.62
N ALA A 561 7.10 6.53 21.90
CA ALA A 561 7.14 6.28 20.46
C ALA A 561 5.77 6.56 19.83
N ARG A 562 5.75 6.78 18.52
CA ARG A 562 4.48 6.88 17.76
C ARG A 562 3.86 5.49 17.60
N ALA A 563 2.53 5.43 17.45
CA ALA A 563 1.83 4.16 17.23
C ALA A 563 2.43 3.36 16.07
N GLU A 564 2.77 4.01 14.96
CA GLU A 564 3.40 3.34 13.81
C GLU A 564 4.75 2.69 14.14
N GLU A 565 5.56 3.29 15.01
CA GLU A 565 6.84 2.69 15.45
C GLU A 565 6.57 1.46 16.34
N MET A 566 5.66 1.61 17.31
CA MET A 566 5.25 0.52 18.19
C MET A 566 4.62 -0.64 17.41
N GLU A 567 3.91 -0.37 16.31
CA GLU A 567 3.36 -1.38 15.40
C GLU A 567 4.40 -2.06 14.50
N CYS A 568 5.55 -1.43 14.24
CA CYS A 568 6.71 -2.11 13.64
C CYS A 568 7.34 -3.08 14.65
N VAL A 569 7.51 -2.64 15.90
CA VAL A 569 8.02 -3.48 16.99
C VAL A 569 7.09 -4.67 17.25
N LEU A 570 5.78 -4.44 17.43
CA LEU A 570 4.78 -5.50 17.63
C LEU A 570 4.77 -6.53 16.49
N ARG A 571 4.81 -6.11 15.22
CA ARG A 571 4.87 -7.07 14.08
C ARG A 571 6.15 -7.90 14.06
N TRP A 572 7.29 -7.32 14.47
CA TRP A 572 8.55 -8.06 14.56
C TRP A 572 8.53 -9.06 15.73
N LEU A 573 7.95 -8.67 16.88
CA LEU A 573 7.75 -9.55 18.04
C LEU A 573 6.78 -10.70 17.72
N ASP A 574 5.67 -10.42 17.03
CA ASP A 574 4.69 -11.41 16.56
C ASP A 574 5.22 -12.37 15.49
N THR A 575 6.41 -12.13 14.92
CA THR A 575 6.95 -13.00 13.87
C THR A 575 7.28 -14.39 14.44
N PRO A 576 6.77 -15.49 13.84
CA PRO A 576 7.11 -16.84 14.28
C PRO A 576 8.63 -17.07 14.32
N GLY A 577 9.11 -17.63 15.44
CA GLY A 577 10.53 -17.86 15.68
C GLY A 577 11.29 -16.71 16.36
N THR A 578 10.65 -15.57 16.62
CA THR A 578 11.14 -14.60 17.61
C THR A 578 11.11 -15.22 19.01
N ARG A 579 12.11 -14.89 19.83
CA ARG A 579 12.30 -15.37 21.21
C ARG A 579 12.43 -14.17 22.14
N LEU A 580 11.77 -14.19 23.29
CA LEU A 580 12.10 -13.31 24.41
C LEU A 580 13.44 -13.74 25.01
N VAL A 581 14.24 -12.76 25.45
CA VAL A 581 15.60 -12.96 26.00
C VAL A 581 15.70 -12.31 27.39
N GLU A 582 15.24 -11.06 27.51
CA GLU A 582 15.11 -10.32 28.77
C GLU A 582 13.72 -9.66 28.80
N LEU A 583 13.11 -9.53 29.98
CA LEU A 583 11.81 -8.90 30.17
C LEU A 583 11.70 -8.37 31.60
N ASP A 584 11.52 -7.07 31.74
CA ASP A 584 11.15 -6.42 33.01
C ASP A 584 9.64 -6.19 33.03
N GLY A 585 8.95 -6.79 34.01
CA GLY A 585 7.49 -6.71 34.17
C GLY A 585 6.69 -7.64 33.24
N ASP A 586 5.37 -7.50 33.26
CA ASP A 586 4.44 -8.46 32.64
C ASP A 586 3.94 -8.02 31.26
N TRP A 587 4.39 -8.67 30.18
CA TRP A 587 3.82 -8.46 28.84
C TRP A 587 2.52 -9.25 28.65
N THR A 588 1.39 -8.64 29.01
CA THR A 588 0.07 -9.30 29.02
C THR A 588 -0.99 -8.53 28.23
N CYS A 589 -2.03 -9.24 27.81
CA CYS A 589 -3.25 -8.69 27.22
C CYS A 589 -4.48 -9.25 27.96
N PRO A 590 -5.59 -8.50 28.10
CA PRO A 590 -6.78 -8.98 28.80
C PRO A 590 -7.39 -10.23 28.13
N THR A 591 -7.75 -11.26 28.91
CA THR A 591 -8.32 -12.52 28.41
C THR A 591 -9.67 -12.34 27.68
N ASN A 592 -10.45 -11.33 28.10
CA ASN A 592 -11.67 -10.89 27.41
C ASN A 592 -11.41 -9.62 26.57
N GLY A 593 -10.17 -9.33 26.21
CA GLY A 593 -9.80 -8.16 25.40
C GLY A 593 -10.34 -8.21 23.97
N ALA A 594 -10.24 -7.09 23.26
CA ALA A 594 -10.79 -6.93 21.92
C ALA A 594 -10.18 -7.85 20.85
N GLU A 595 -8.97 -8.38 21.10
CA GLU A 595 -8.29 -9.39 20.27
C GLU A 595 -9.18 -10.62 20.03
N LYS A 596 -10.00 -11.01 21.02
CA LYS A 596 -10.99 -12.10 20.96
C LYS A 596 -12.06 -11.90 19.88
N HIS A 597 -12.22 -10.68 19.39
CA HIS A 597 -13.20 -10.29 18.38
C HIS A 597 -12.55 -9.83 17.06
N ARG A 598 -11.29 -10.20 16.81
CA ARG A 598 -10.53 -9.84 15.60
C ARG A 598 -11.28 -10.11 14.28
N GLU A 599 -11.98 -11.23 14.15
CA GLU A 599 -12.78 -11.55 12.96
C GLU A 599 -13.89 -10.50 12.69
N MET A 600 -14.52 -9.99 13.75
CA MET A 600 -15.54 -8.92 13.65
C MET A 600 -14.91 -7.56 13.37
N ALA A 601 -13.67 -7.33 13.81
CA ALA A 601 -12.90 -6.16 13.42
C ALA A 601 -12.55 -6.20 11.92
N ASP A 602 -12.21 -7.38 11.38
CA ASP A 602 -11.77 -7.55 9.99
C ASP A 602 -12.91 -7.75 8.96
N TRP A 603 -14.19 -7.60 9.34
CA TRP A 603 -15.40 -7.68 8.48
C TRP A 603 -15.41 -6.85 7.18
N GLN A 604 -14.45 -5.94 6.98
CA GLN A 604 -14.28 -5.14 5.76
C GLN A 604 -13.20 -5.70 4.79
N ARG A 605 -12.62 -6.88 5.09
CA ARG A 605 -11.53 -7.48 4.30
C ARG A 605 -11.94 -8.57 3.30
N GLU A 606 -13.17 -9.09 3.36
CA GLU A 606 -13.71 -9.86 2.24
C GLU A 606 -14.10 -8.88 1.11
N PRO A 607 -13.44 -8.90 -0.07
CA PRO A 607 -13.98 -8.22 -1.23
C PRO A 607 -15.30 -8.89 -1.65
N SER A 608 -16.28 -8.11 -2.07
CA SER A 608 -17.66 -8.56 -2.36
C SER A 608 -17.80 -9.33 -3.68
N GLY A 609 -16.87 -10.24 -3.97
CA GLY A 609 -16.84 -11.08 -5.17
C GLY A 609 -16.74 -12.59 -4.87
N ALA A 610 -17.11 -13.01 -3.66
CA ALA A 610 -16.95 -14.39 -3.19
C ALA A 610 -18.20 -14.99 -2.53
N ARG A 611 -19.40 -14.79 -3.11
CA ARG A 611 -20.64 -15.48 -2.70
C ARG A 611 -21.69 -15.56 -3.82
N LYS A 612 -21.58 -16.64 -4.60
CA LYS A 612 -22.43 -17.07 -5.74
C LYS A 612 -22.30 -16.22 -7.00
#